data_AF-A0A069AGD8-F1
#
_entry.id   AF-A0A069AGD8-F1
#
_cell.length_a   1.000
_cell.length_b   1.000
_cell.length_c   1.000
_cell.angle_alpha   90.00
_cell.angle_beta   90.00
_cell.angle_gamma   90.00
#
_symmetry.space_group_name_H-M   'P 1'
#
loop_
_entity.id
_entity.type
_entity.pdbx_description
1 polymer ?
#
loop_
_entity_poly.entity_id
_entity_poly.type
_entity_poly.pdbx_seq_one_letter_code
_entity_poly.pdbx_strand_id
1 'polypeptide(L)'
;MSYLDDGMEADVIIRAVDEAVGSGVKNYKYVKTILNNWIEAGVKTVLELTEYQNEFERKKKSKQEKKQSNSKTVNTHNVNKNKFANFNQTFTQYEEKELDEIIKKSQKEKFK
;
A
#
# COMPACT_ATOMS: atom_id res chain seq x y z
N MET A 1 -10.59 -18.25 28.96
CA MET A 1 -10.54 -16.79 28.86
C MET A 1 -11.78 -16.37 28.09
N SER A 2 -12.72 -15.74 28.77
CA SER A 2 -13.91 -15.15 28.15
C SER A 2 -13.65 -13.67 28.01
N TYR A 3 -13.72 -13.13 26.79
CA TYR A 3 -13.47 -11.72 26.54
C TYR A 3 -14.47 -10.79 27.25
N LEU A 4 -15.65 -11.32 27.58
CA LEU A 4 -16.63 -10.64 28.42
C LEU A 4 -16.13 -10.46 29.86
N ASP A 5 -15.43 -11.47 30.40
CA ASP A 5 -14.84 -11.40 31.75
C ASP A 5 -13.68 -10.40 31.82
N ASP A 6 -13.00 -10.18 30.69
CA ASP A 6 -11.95 -9.17 30.52
C ASP A 6 -12.51 -7.73 30.37
N GLY A 7 -13.85 -7.59 30.40
CA GLY A 7 -14.59 -6.33 30.34
C GLY A 7 -14.81 -5.80 28.92
N MET A 8 -14.69 -6.65 27.89
CA MET A 8 -14.99 -6.27 26.51
C MET A 8 -16.48 -6.36 26.23
N GLU A 9 -17.05 -5.36 25.57
CA GLU A 9 -18.45 -5.38 25.15
C GLU A 9 -18.71 -6.45 24.10
N ALA A 10 -19.89 -7.10 24.17
CA ALA A 10 -20.29 -8.12 23.21
C ALA A 10 -20.29 -7.59 21.77
N ASP A 11 -20.70 -6.34 21.57
CA ASP A 11 -20.71 -5.69 20.26
C ASP A 11 -19.31 -5.54 19.68
N VAL A 12 -18.30 -5.24 20.50
CA VAL A 12 -16.90 -5.23 20.05
C VAL A 12 -16.48 -6.63 19.61
N ILE A 13 -16.84 -7.67 20.35
CA ILE A 13 -16.52 -9.05 19.96
C ILE A 13 -17.15 -9.42 18.62
N ILE A 14 -18.41 -9.03 18.38
CA ILE A 14 -19.10 -9.24 17.10
C ILE A 14 -18.37 -8.52 15.97
N ARG A 15 -17.95 -7.27 16.18
CA ARG A 15 -17.18 -6.50 15.19
C ARG A 15 -15.86 -7.16 14.81
N ALA A 16 -15.18 -7.84 15.75
CA ALA A 16 -13.96 -8.59 15.43
C ALA A 16 -14.23 -9.75 14.46
N VAL A 17 -15.40 -10.39 14.57
CA VAL A 17 -15.83 -11.43 13.65
C VAL A 17 -16.14 -10.84 12.28
N ASP A 18 -16.83 -9.69 12.23
CA ASP A 18 -17.12 -9.01 10.97
C ASP A 18 -15.83 -8.59 10.24
N GLU A 19 -14.84 -8.07 10.96
CA GLU A 19 -13.52 -7.70 10.40
C GLU A 19 -12.78 -8.92 9.85
N ALA A 20 -12.85 -10.05 10.56
CA ALA A 20 -12.27 -11.32 10.11
C ALA A 20 -12.94 -11.84 8.83
N VAL A 21 -14.28 -11.76 8.75
CA VAL A 21 -15.06 -12.13 7.58
C VAL A 21 -14.76 -11.21 6.40
N GLY A 22 -14.68 -9.89 6.63
CA GLY A 22 -14.32 -8.89 5.61
C GLY A 22 -12.93 -9.10 5.03
N SER A 23 -12.00 -9.62 5.85
CA SER A 23 -10.65 -10.02 5.43
C SER A 23 -10.60 -11.38 4.71
N GLY A 24 -11.73 -12.10 4.63
CA GLY A 24 -11.82 -13.44 4.05
C GLY A 24 -11.30 -14.57 4.95
N VAL A 25 -10.97 -14.28 6.21
CA VAL A 25 -10.34 -15.23 7.14
C VAL A 25 -11.34 -15.66 8.21
N LYS A 26 -12.05 -16.76 7.96
CA LYS A 26 -13.11 -17.28 8.84
C LYS A 26 -12.60 -18.36 9.79
N ASN A 27 -11.57 -18.04 10.58
CA ASN A 27 -11.06 -18.95 11.60
C ASN A 27 -10.96 -18.27 12.97
N TYR A 28 -11.26 -19.03 14.03
CA TYR A 28 -11.26 -18.51 15.40
C TYR A 28 -9.89 -17.98 15.83
N LYS A 29 -8.80 -18.61 15.35
CA LYS A 29 -7.43 -18.16 15.66
C LYS A 29 -7.19 -16.72 15.23
N TYR A 30 -7.70 -16.32 14.06
CA TYR A 30 -7.58 -14.98 13.52
C TYR A 30 -8.45 -13.98 14.29
N VAL A 31 -9.70 -14.34 14.60
CA VAL A 31 -10.58 -13.54 15.45
C VAL A 31 -9.92 -13.29 16.81
N LYS A 32 -9.35 -14.33 17.42
CA LYS A 32 -8.58 -14.23 18.67
C LYS A 32 -7.40 -13.26 18.56
N THR A 33 -6.68 -13.25 17.44
CA THR A 33 -5.60 -12.28 17.21
C THR A 33 -6.13 -10.85 17.15
N ILE A 34 -7.25 -10.60 16.48
CA ILE A 34 -7.88 -9.27 16.43
C ILE A 34 -8.28 -8.82 17.83
N LEU A 35 -8.98 -9.68 18.58
CA LEU A 35 -9.44 -9.38 19.93
C LEU A 35 -8.27 -9.07 20.87
N ASN A 36 -7.19 -9.86 20.81
CA ASN A 36 -6.01 -9.62 21.63
C ASN A 36 -5.35 -8.27 21.28
N ASN A 37 -5.23 -7.95 19.99
CA ASN A 37 -4.68 -6.65 19.56
C ASN A 37 -5.52 -5.48 20.08
N TRP A 38 -6.86 -5.63 20.13
CA TRP A 38 -7.75 -4.60 20.68
C TRP A 38 -7.61 -4.46 22.19
N ILE A 39 -7.46 -5.56 22.93
CA ILE A 39 -7.18 -5.51 24.38
C ILE A 39 -5.84 -4.82 24.65
N GLU A 40 -4.79 -5.15 23.89
CA GLU A 40 -3.48 -4.52 24.00
C GLU A 40 -3.54 -3.02 23.68
N ALA A 41 -4.42 -2.62 22.77
CA ALA A 41 -4.70 -1.22 22.44
C ALA A 41 -5.64 -0.52 23.44
N GLY A 42 -6.17 -1.23 24.45
CA GLY A 42 -7.13 -0.69 25.42
C GLY A 42 -8.54 -0.48 24.87
N VAL A 43 -8.89 -1.12 23.75
CA VAL A 43 -10.20 -1.01 23.10
C VAL A 43 -11.14 -2.07 23.66
N LYS A 44 -12.09 -1.66 24.49
CA LYS A 44 -13.07 -2.56 25.14
C LYS A 44 -14.52 -2.21 24.82
N THR A 45 -14.79 -0.95 24.48
CA THR A 45 -16.13 -0.43 24.18
C THR A 45 -16.28 -0.08 22.69
N VAL A 46 -17.52 -0.02 22.21
CA VAL A 46 -17.82 0.39 20.82
C VAL A 46 -17.33 1.82 20.54
N LEU A 47 -17.35 2.70 21.54
CA LEU A 47 -16.85 4.07 21.42
C LEU A 47 -15.34 4.08 21.15
N GLU A 48 -14.55 3.39 21.98
CA GLU A 48 -13.10 3.26 21.82
C GLU A 48 -12.74 2.58 20.50
N LEU A 49 -13.52 1.59 20.06
CA LEU A 49 -13.31 0.93 18.77
C LEU A 49 -13.48 1.90 17.60
N THR A 50 -14.48 2.78 17.70
CA THR A 50 -14.72 3.83 16.69
C THR A 50 -13.55 4.82 16.64
N GLU A 51 -13.05 5.24 17.80
CA GLU A 51 -11.87 6.10 17.89
C GLU A 51 -10.62 5.43 17.30
N TYR A 52 -10.37 4.17 17.66
CA TYR A 52 -9.28 3.36 17.13
C TYR A 52 -9.32 3.27 15.61
N GLN A 53 -10.50 3.02 15.03
CA GLN A 53 -10.67 2.93 13.58
C GLN A 53 -10.40 4.28 12.91
N ASN A 54 -10.92 5.38 13.48
CA ASN A 54 -10.67 6.73 12.99
C ASN A 54 -9.16 7.05 13.00
N GLU A 55 -8.44 6.67 14.05
CA GLU A 55 -6.98 6.84 14.11
C GLU A 55 -6.25 6.08 13.00
N PHE A 56 -6.66 4.84 12.76
CA PHE A 56 -6.08 3.98 11.76
C PHE A 56 -6.25 4.57 10.35
N GLU A 57 -7.44 5.10 10.05
CA GLU A 57 -7.70 5.80 8.79
C GLU A 57 -6.87 7.07 8.63
N ARG A 58 -6.73 7.89 9.68
CA ARG A 58 -5.87 9.09 9.66
C ARG A 58 -4.42 8.72 9.38
N LYS A 59 -3.90 7.66 10.03
CA LYS A 59 -2.55 7.13 9.80
C LYS A 59 -2.37 6.60 8.38
N LYS A 60 -3.41 5.97 7.80
CA LYS A 60 -3.39 5.48 6.42
C LYS A 60 -3.33 6.64 5.40
N LYS A 61 -4.15 7.67 5.58
CA LYS A 61 -4.20 8.86 4.70
C LYS A 61 -2.88 9.64 4.73
N SER A 62 -2.37 9.97 5.91
CA SER A 62 -1.07 10.66 6.07
C SER A 62 0.10 9.89 5.44
N LYS A 63 0.08 8.54 5.43
CA LYS A 63 1.10 7.72 4.76
C LYS A 63 0.97 7.75 3.23
N GLN A 64 -0.22 7.93 2.69
CA GLN A 64 -0.44 8.10 1.25
C GLN A 64 0.01 9.49 0.76
N GLU A 65 -0.29 10.54 1.52
CA GLU A 65 0.12 11.92 1.21
C GLU A 65 1.65 12.05 1.18
N LYS A 66 2.36 11.45 2.15
CA LYS A 66 3.84 11.42 2.16
C LYS A 66 4.46 10.69 0.95
N LYS A 67 3.75 9.73 0.34
CA LYS A 67 4.20 9.08 -0.89
C LYS A 67 4.00 9.95 -2.13
N GLN A 68 3.00 10.83 -2.14
CA GLN A 68 2.75 11.77 -3.24
C GLN A 68 3.64 13.01 -3.15
N SER A 69 3.97 13.50 -1.95
CA SER A 69 4.85 14.67 -1.76
C SER A 69 6.33 14.40 -2.09
N ASN A 70 6.78 13.13 -2.03
CA ASN A 70 8.12 12.73 -2.48
C ASN A 70 8.21 12.50 -4.01
N SER A 71 7.14 12.80 -4.76
CA SER A 71 7.11 12.72 -6.23
C SER A 71 7.18 14.11 -6.88
N LYS A 72 7.76 15.11 -6.20
CA LYS A 72 8.15 16.39 -6.84
C LYS A 72 9.65 16.62 -6.70
N THR A 73 10.27 16.66 -7.87
CA THR A 73 11.62 17.17 -8.21
C THR A 73 12.81 16.43 -7.62
N VAL A 74 13.23 15.37 -8.32
CA VAL A 74 14.66 15.18 -8.61
C VAL A 74 14.79 14.87 -10.10
N ASN A 75 15.18 15.88 -10.87
CA ASN A 75 15.85 15.69 -12.17
C ASN A 75 17.21 15.03 -11.89
N THR A 76 17.21 13.71 -11.71
CA THR A 76 18.43 12.90 -11.74
C THR A 76 18.06 11.64 -12.49
N HIS A 77 18.82 11.38 -13.55
CA HIS A 77 18.83 10.14 -14.32
C HIS A 77 19.31 8.96 -13.44
N ASN A 78 18.58 8.63 -12.37
CA ASN A 78 18.86 7.47 -11.54
C ASN A 78 17.98 6.33 -12.02
N VAL A 79 18.52 5.60 -12.99
CA VAL A 79 17.92 4.39 -13.52
C VAL A 79 17.91 3.35 -12.40
N ASN A 80 16.73 3.06 -11.83
CA ASN A 80 16.54 1.96 -10.89
C ASN A 80 17.02 0.65 -11.53
N LYS A 81 18.18 0.15 -11.11
CA LYS A 81 18.70 -1.17 -11.53
C LYS A 81 17.90 -2.27 -10.83
N ASN A 82 16.71 -2.56 -11.33
CA ASN A 82 16.02 -3.80 -11.00
C ASN A 82 16.69 -4.98 -11.76
N LYS A 83 16.37 -6.22 -11.39
CA LYS A 83 16.93 -7.44 -12.02
C LYS A 83 16.63 -7.56 -13.53
N PHE A 84 15.78 -6.68 -14.07
CA PHE A 84 15.38 -6.63 -15.48
C PHE A 84 16.10 -5.51 -16.26
N ALA A 85 16.87 -4.64 -15.58
CA ALA A 85 17.61 -3.54 -16.20
C ALA A 85 19.00 -4.00 -16.69
N ASN A 86 19.02 -4.95 -17.63
CA ASN A 86 20.25 -5.52 -18.19
C ASN A 86 20.75 -4.83 -19.47
N PHE A 87 20.12 -3.75 -19.93
CA PHE A 87 20.51 -3.04 -21.16
C PHE A 87 20.59 -1.53 -20.93
N ASN A 88 21.49 -0.87 -21.67
CA ASN A 88 21.60 0.59 -21.68
C ASN A 88 20.39 1.21 -22.36
N GLN A 89 19.68 2.11 -21.67
CA GLN A 89 18.49 2.78 -22.19
C GLN A 89 18.86 3.92 -23.14
N THR A 90 19.14 3.59 -24.41
CA THR A 90 19.53 4.51 -25.50
C THR A 90 18.55 5.66 -25.74
N PHE A 91 17.29 5.52 -25.31
CA PHE A 91 16.26 6.55 -25.48
C PHE A 91 16.55 7.85 -24.71
N THR A 92 17.42 7.81 -23.70
CA THR A 92 17.78 9.00 -22.90
C THR A 92 19.04 9.72 -23.41
N GLN A 93 19.69 9.19 -24.46
CA GLN A 93 20.95 9.75 -24.99
C GLN A 93 20.76 10.63 -26.23
N TYR A 94 19.56 10.68 -26.80
CA TYR A 94 19.26 11.44 -28.02
C TYR A 94 18.10 12.38 -27.76
N GLU A 95 18.20 13.60 -28.27
CA GLU A 95 17.08 14.55 -28.24
C GLU A 95 15.94 14.04 -29.15
N GLU A 96 14.69 14.39 -28.85
CA GLU A 96 13.49 13.88 -29.55
C GLU A 96 13.60 13.99 -31.09
N LYS A 97 14.16 15.12 -31.56
CA LYS A 97 14.46 15.38 -32.97
C LYS A 97 15.47 14.41 -33.60
N GLU A 98 16.46 13.95 -32.84
CA GLU A 98 17.48 13.02 -33.30
C GLU A 98 16.94 11.59 -33.38
N LEU A 99 16.01 11.22 -32.49
CA LEU A 99 15.32 9.93 -32.56
C LEU A 99 14.50 9.77 -33.84
N ASP A 100 13.75 10.81 -34.21
CA ASP A 100 12.95 10.78 -35.43
C ASP A 100 13.82 10.59 -36.68
N GLU A 101 14.98 11.24 -36.71
CA GLU A 101 15.95 11.08 -37.79
C GLU A 101 16.53 9.66 -37.83
N ILE A 102 16.90 9.08 -36.69
CA ILE A 102 17.42 7.71 -36.59
C ILE A 102 16.36 6.68 -37.02
N ILE A 103 15.12 6.82 -36.54
CA ILE A 103 14.00 5.94 -36.90
C ILE A 103 13.73 6.03 -38.40
N LYS A 104 13.65 7.24 -38.94
CA LYS A 104 13.39 7.49 -40.36
C LYS A 104 14.51 6.93 -41.24
N LYS A 105 15.77 7.05 -40.82
CA LYS A 105 16.93 6.46 -41.51
C LYS A 105 16.88 4.93 -41.51
N SER A 106 16.59 4.31 -40.36
CA SER A 106 16.51 2.86 -40.23
C SER A 106 15.38 2.25 -41.07
N GLN A 107 14.20 2.88 -41.08
CA GLN A 107 13.08 2.42 -41.91
C GLN A 107 13.40 2.52 -43.40
N LYS A 108 14.03 3.61 -43.84
CA LYS A 108 14.43 3.82 -45.24
C LYS A 108 15.44 2.77 -45.72
N GLU A 109 16.30 2.28 -44.84
CA GLU A 109 17.31 1.26 -45.16
C GLU A 109 16.72 -0.16 -45.16
N LYS A 110 15.74 -0.44 -44.27
CA LYS A 110 15.05 -1.73 -44.19
C LYS A 110 14.05 -2.00 -45.31
N PHE A 111 13.47 -0.96 -45.89
CA PHE A 111 12.44 -1.06 -46.94
C PHE A 111 12.93 -0.53 -48.29
N LYS A 112 14.25 -0.59 -48.53
CA LYS A 112 14.88 -0.28 -49.81
C LYS A 112 15.10 -1.55 -50.62
#